data_AF-A0A2V6YUZ0-F1
#
_entry.id   AF-A0A2V6YUZ0-F1
#
_cell.length_a   1.000
_cell.length_b   1.000
_cell.length_c   1.000
_cell.angle_alpha   90.00
_cell.angle_beta   90.00
_cell.angle_gamma   90.00
#
_symmetry.space_group_name_H-M   'P 1'
#
loop_
_entity.id
_entity.type
_entity.pdbx_description
1 polymer ?
#
loop_
_entity_poly.entity_id
_entity_poly.type
_entity_poly.pdbx_seq_one_letter_code
_entity_poly.pdbx_strand_id
1 'polypeptide(L)'
;MAQYFSRPPTSAFKPSEKLPGPAPARMSQGDVEGLVSDLFGRGKLDGFDLGSTVFNVMLPRGVVLNDNPQAGGAQGAPHEEEADSLHGLGGYHGSVQIGGRTVYYAVGVYSEASGGQTNGIPVFNVPWKNVVATFYHELNEARTDPDVEQVIQGGRPSLLGWTSRQGEECGDFPVFEANPLTLVFQEVPVAGGGTAPVQFQYSNYVHGPEGPIPTPNPPSKNRGQHRKIQ
;
A
#
# COMPACT_ATOMS: atom_id res chain seq x y z
N MET A 1 -2.77 5.31 13.33
CA MET A 1 -2.53 3.84 13.38
C MET A 1 -2.62 3.19 14.75
N ALA A 2 -2.04 3.73 15.84
CA ALA A 2 -1.99 3.01 17.15
C ALA A 2 -3.35 2.47 17.62
N GLN A 3 -4.43 3.20 17.33
CA GLN A 3 -5.81 2.81 17.58
C GLN A 3 -6.28 1.47 16.99
N TYR A 4 -5.57 0.88 16.05
CA TYR A 4 -5.93 -0.42 15.45
C TYR A 4 -5.22 -1.60 16.13
N PHE A 5 -4.22 -1.32 16.96
CA PHE A 5 -3.33 -2.31 17.55
C PHE A 5 -3.42 -2.29 19.07
N SER A 6 -3.09 -3.42 19.71
CA SER A 6 -3.01 -3.52 21.17
C SER A 6 -1.79 -2.79 21.76
N ARG A 7 -0.82 -2.46 20.91
CA ARG A 7 0.37 -1.66 21.21
C ARG A 7 0.69 -0.79 20.01
N PRO A 8 1.31 0.39 20.19
CA PRO A 8 1.73 1.21 19.06
C PRO A 8 2.62 0.40 18.10
N PRO A 9 2.32 0.36 16.79
CA PRO A 9 3.17 -0.31 15.83
C PRO A 9 4.51 0.41 15.72
N THR A 10 5.59 -0.35 15.59
CA THR A 10 6.94 0.17 15.32
C THR A 10 7.37 -0.26 13.93
N SER A 11 8.37 0.41 13.36
CA SER A 11 8.95 -0.01 12.08
C SER A 11 10.45 0.21 12.10
N ALA A 12 11.16 -0.72 11.47
CA ALA A 12 12.60 -0.64 11.28
C ALA A 12 12.87 -0.65 9.79
N PHE A 13 13.52 0.41 9.29
CA PHE A 13 13.96 0.43 7.89
C PHE A 13 15.04 -0.64 7.66
N LYS A 14 14.93 -1.33 6.54
CA LYS A 14 15.95 -2.23 6.02
C LYS A 14 16.51 -1.65 4.72
N PRO A 15 17.82 -1.77 4.43
CA PRO A 15 18.41 -1.23 3.21
C PRO A 15 17.67 -1.69 1.95
N SER A 16 17.61 -0.82 0.95
CA SER A 16 17.07 -1.14 -0.37
C SER A 16 18.14 -1.69 -1.31
N GLU A 17 17.72 -2.53 -2.25
CA GLU A 17 18.54 -3.02 -3.36
C GLU A 17 17.89 -2.61 -4.68
N LYS A 18 18.69 -2.12 -5.63
CA LYS A 18 18.21 -1.91 -7.00
C LYS A 18 18.33 -3.23 -7.75
N LEU A 19 17.20 -3.71 -8.27
CA LEU A 19 17.19 -4.92 -9.10
C LEU A 19 17.88 -4.68 -10.45
N PRO A 20 18.64 -5.66 -10.98
CA PRO A 20 19.34 -5.54 -12.25
C PRO A 20 18.37 -5.62 -13.43
N GLY A 21 18.80 -5.11 -14.58
CA GLY A 21 18.06 -5.19 -15.85
C GLY A 21 17.41 -3.87 -16.27
N PRO A 22 16.81 -3.83 -17.47
CA PRO A 22 16.04 -2.69 -17.93
C PRO A 22 14.75 -2.53 -17.11
N ALA A 23 14.30 -1.29 -16.95
CA ALA A 23 12.97 -1.05 -16.39
C ALA A 23 11.90 -1.59 -17.37
N PRO A 24 10.90 -2.34 -16.88
CA PRO A 24 9.78 -2.75 -17.73
C PRO A 24 8.93 -1.54 -18.11
N ALA A 25 8.18 -1.61 -19.20
CA ALA A 25 7.23 -0.55 -19.55
C ALA A 25 5.94 -0.64 -18.71
N ARG A 26 5.55 -1.87 -18.33
CA ARG A 26 4.37 -2.17 -17.51
C ARG A 26 4.69 -3.31 -16.56
N MET A 27 4.05 -3.32 -15.39
CA MET A 27 3.97 -4.46 -14.50
C MET A 27 2.53 -4.71 -14.09
N SER A 28 2.09 -5.96 -14.15
CA SER A 28 0.84 -6.42 -13.55
C SER A 28 1.04 -6.95 -12.14
N GLN A 29 -0.05 -7.23 -11.42
CA GLN A 29 0.02 -7.94 -10.14
C GLN A 29 0.73 -9.28 -10.30
N GLY A 30 0.39 -10.05 -11.33
CA GLY A 30 1.09 -11.31 -11.63
C GLY A 30 2.61 -11.13 -11.85
N ASP A 31 3.03 -10.03 -12.49
CA ASP A 31 4.46 -9.72 -12.66
C ASP A 31 5.14 -9.38 -11.33
N VAL A 32 4.46 -8.61 -10.46
CA VAL A 32 4.96 -8.22 -9.13
C VAL A 32 5.08 -9.44 -8.22
N GLU A 33 4.05 -10.27 -8.16
CA GLU A 33 4.04 -11.50 -7.35
C GLU A 33 5.06 -12.52 -7.86
N GLY A 34 5.21 -12.63 -9.19
CA GLY A 34 6.26 -13.42 -9.82
C GLY A 34 7.66 -12.95 -9.43
N LEU A 35 7.88 -11.63 -9.40
CA LEU A 35 9.14 -11.04 -8.95
C LEU A 35 9.43 -11.33 -7.47
N VAL A 36 8.45 -11.13 -6.58
CA VAL A 36 8.60 -11.44 -5.14
C VAL A 36 8.91 -12.92 -4.94
N SER A 37 8.25 -13.78 -5.71
CA SER A 37 8.48 -15.23 -5.68
C SER A 37 9.89 -15.62 -6.15
N ASP A 38 10.40 -15.01 -7.21
CA ASP A 38 11.78 -15.21 -7.68
C ASP A 38 12.81 -14.73 -6.65
N LEU A 39 12.58 -13.57 -6.02
CA LEU A 39 13.45 -13.07 -4.95
C LEU A 39 13.49 -14.04 -3.76
N PHE A 40 12.35 -14.56 -3.35
CA PHE A 40 12.27 -15.59 -2.30
C PHE A 40 13.02 -16.86 -2.72
N GLY A 41 12.75 -17.39 -3.93
CA GLY A 41 13.36 -18.63 -4.43
C GLY A 41 14.88 -18.55 -4.58
N ARG A 42 15.43 -17.35 -4.78
CA ARG A 42 16.87 -17.08 -4.84
C ARG A 42 17.52 -16.78 -3.48
N GLY A 43 16.77 -16.86 -2.38
CA GLY A 43 17.26 -16.54 -1.03
C GLY A 43 17.55 -15.05 -0.81
N LYS A 44 17.06 -14.15 -1.68
CA LYS A 44 17.26 -12.69 -1.50
C LYS A 44 16.51 -12.13 -0.31
N LEU A 45 15.49 -12.86 0.17
CA LEU A 45 14.69 -12.50 1.33
C LEU A 45 15.14 -13.25 2.60
N ASP A 46 16.26 -13.97 2.54
CA ASP A 46 16.81 -14.67 3.70
C ASP A 46 17.28 -13.70 4.78
N GLY A 47 17.07 -14.08 6.05
CA GLY A 47 17.42 -13.25 7.21
C GLY A 47 16.38 -12.18 7.56
N PHE A 48 15.31 -12.03 6.77
CA PHE A 48 14.15 -11.23 7.15
C PHE A 48 13.13 -12.07 7.93
N ASP A 49 12.48 -11.45 8.92
CA ASP A 49 11.28 -12.02 9.54
C ASP A 49 10.07 -11.73 8.65
N LEU A 50 9.69 -12.69 7.82
CA LEU A 50 8.63 -12.54 6.83
C LEU A 50 7.26 -12.26 7.48
N GLY A 51 7.04 -12.68 8.72
CA GLY A 51 5.79 -12.42 9.44
C GLY A 51 5.66 -10.96 9.92
N SER A 52 6.73 -10.17 9.84
CA SER A 52 6.77 -8.77 10.25
C SER A 52 7.46 -7.86 9.22
N THR A 53 7.60 -8.30 7.97
CA THR A 53 8.28 -7.56 6.91
C THR A 53 7.36 -7.41 5.71
N VAL A 54 7.18 -6.16 5.26
CA VAL A 54 6.58 -5.84 3.97
C VAL A 54 7.72 -5.44 3.03
N PHE A 55 7.84 -6.13 1.90
CA PHE A 55 8.83 -5.82 0.88
C PHE A 55 8.27 -4.76 -0.09
N ASN A 56 8.82 -3.55 -0.02
CA ASN A 56 8.40 -2.45 -0.88
C ASN A 56 9.09 -2.52 -2.25
N VAL A 57 8.31 -2.71 -3.31
CA VAL A 57 8.72 -2.71 -4.72
C VAL A 57 8.42 -1.35 -5.32
N MET A 58 9.44 -0.49 -5.39
CA MET A 58 9.33 0.82 -6.05
C MET A 58 9.56 0.68 -7.55
N LEU A 59 8.52 0.94 -8.35
CA LEU A 59 8.64 0.91 -9.80
C LEU A 59 9.35 2.18 -10.31
N PRO A 60 10.24 2.04 -11.31
CA PRO A 60 10.92 3.19 -11.93
C PRO A 60 9.96 4.20 -12.57
N ARG A 61 10.49 5.37 -12.90
CA ARG A 61 9.78 6.39 -13.68
C ARG A 61 9.26 5.84 -14.99
N GLY A 62 8.01 6.14 -15.31
CA GLY A 62 7.35 5.76 -16.57
C GLY A 62 6.81 4.32 -16.62
N VAL A 63 7.03 3.50 -15.59
CA VAL A 63 6.42 2.16 -15.53
C VAL A 63 4.95 2.29 -15.17
N VAL A 64 4.07 1.67 -15.96
CA VAL A 64 2.64 1.57 -15.67
C VAL A 64 2.36 0.35 -14.80
N LEU A 65 1.59 0.50 -13.74
CA LEU A 65 1.12 -0.59 -12.89
C LEU A 65 -0.35 -0.89 -13.20
N ASN A 66 -0.73 -2.16 -13.20
CA ASN A 66 -2.13 -2.57 -13.10
C ASN A 66 -2.30 -3.70 -12.07
N ASP A 67 -3.55 -3.97 -11.74
CA ASP A 67 -4.00 -5.00 -10.79
C ASP A 67 -4.30 -6.35 -11.45
N ASN A 68 -3.87 -6.56 -12.71
CA ASN A 68 -4.16 -7.81 -13.40
C ASN A 68 -3.38 -8.99 -12.74
N PRO A 69 -4.07 -10.04 -12.25
CA PRO A 69 -3.43 -11.15 -11.56
C PRO A 69 -2.60 -12.04 -12.51
N GLN A 70 -2.78 -11.93 -13.83
CA GLN A 70 -1.96 -12.63 -14.81
C GLN A 70 -0.67 -11.85 -15.13
N ALA A 71 0.45 -12.57 -15.14
CA ALA A 71 1.75 -12.04 -15.56
C ALA A 71 1.78 -11.76 -17.08
N GLY A 72 2.68 -10.87 -17.50
CA GLY A 72 2.99 -10.60 -18.90
C GLY A 72 2.70 -9.17 -19.36
N GLY A 73 2.34 -8.24 -18.45
CA GLY A 73 2.12 -6.83 -18.76
C GLY A 73 1.23 -6.56 -19.98
N ALA A 74 0.37 -7.50 -20.37
CA ALA A 74 -0.41 -7.40 -21.59
C ALA A 74 -1.69 -6.59 -21.31
N GLN A 75 -2.02 -5.68 -22.22
CA GLN A 75 -3.40 -5.21 -22.38
C GLN A 75 -4.19 -6.37 -22.99
N GLY A 76 -5.08 -7.01 -22.22
CA GLY A 76 -6.03 -7.94 -22.82
C GLY A 76 -6.51 -9.09 -21.95
N ALA A 77 -7.41 -8.79 -21.02
CA ALA A 77 -8.73 -9.41 -21.07
C ALA A 77 -9.75 -8.28 -21.34
N PRO A 78 -10.87 -8.52 -22.04
CA PRO A 78 -12.00 -7.60 -22.01
C PRO A 78 -12.66 -7.71 -20.63
N HIS A 79 -12.01 -7.15 -19.62
CA HIS A 79 -12.61 -6.88 -18.32
C HIS A 79 -12.55 -5.37 -18.14
N GLU A 80 -13.70 -4.71 -18.27
CA GLU A 80 -13.87 -3.26 -18.16
C GLU A 80 -13.62 -2.71 -16.74
N GLU A 81 -12.89 -3.45 -15.89
CA GLU A 81 -12.78 -3.23 -14.44
C GLU A 81 -11.33 -3.25 -13.90
N GLU A 82 -10.29 -3.51 -14.72
CA GLU A 82 -8.89 -3.47 -14.25
C GLU A 82 -8.46 -2.03 -13.95
N ALA A 83 -8.00 -1.76 -12.72
CA ALA A 83 -7.43 -0.48 -12.35
C ALA A 83 -5.98 -0.38 -12.85
N ASP A 84 -5.61 0.78 -13.39
CA ASP A 84 -4.22 1.05 -13.73
C ASP A 84 -3.76 2.42 -13.26
N SER A 85 -2.44 2.58 -13.23
CA SER A 85 -1.81 3.77 -12.69
C SER A 85 -1.98 5.00 -13.59
N LEU A 86 -2.42 4.85 -14.84
CA LEU A 86 -2.80 6.00 -15.66
C LEU A 86 -4.17 6.56 -15.28
N HIS A 87 -4.97 5.81 -14.54
CA HIS A 87 -6.32 6.15 -14.12
C HIS A 87 -6.48 6.27 -12.59
N GLY A 88 -5.39 6.46 -11.85
CA GLY A 88 -5.41 6.80 -10.43
C GLY A 88 -4.92 5.72 -9.47
N LEU A 89 -4.44 4.57 -9.95
CA LEU A 89 -3.77 3.58 -9.10
C LEU A 89 -2.35 4.03 -8.73
N GLY A 90 -2.12 4.39 -7.47
CA GLY A 90 -0.78 4.76 -6.98
C GLY A 90 0.11 3.55 -6.63
N GLY A 91 -0.51 2.49 -6.15
CA GLY A 91 0.13 1.30 -5.60
C GLY A 91 -0.93 0.34 -5.05
N TYR A 92 -0.46 -0.78 -4.51
CA TYR A 92 -1.25 -1.71 -3.69
C TYR A 92 -0.31 -2.55 -2.82
N HIS A 93 -0.80 -3.11 -1.73
CA HIS A 93 -0.15 -4.21 -1.01
C HIS A 93 -0.80 -5.56 -1.33
N GLY A 94 -0.08 -6.62 -0.99
CA GLY A 94 -0.55 -7.98 -1.19
C GLY A 94 0.33 -8.99 -0.47
N SER A 95 0.02 -10.27 -0.68
CA SER A 95 0.78 -11.37 -0.11
C SER A 95 0.87 -12.55 -1.07
N VAL A 96 2.04 -13.18 -1.12
CA VAL A 96 2.23 -14.44 -1.86
C VAL A 96 2.49 -15.60 -0.91
N GLN A 97 1.89 -16.75 -1.22
CA GLN A 97 2.07 -18.00 -0.46
C GLN A 97 3.13 -18.87 -1.12
N ILE A 98 4.32 -18.94 -0.53
CA ILE A 98 5.47 -19.67 -1.10
C ILE A 98 6.02 -20.67 -0.09
N GLY A 99 5.94 -21.96 -0.40
CA GLY A 99 6.48 -23.02 0.46
C GLY A 99 5.87 -23.05 1.88
N GLY A 100 4.58 -22.69 2.00
CA GLY A 100 3.88 -22.59 3.29
C GLY A 100 4.23 -21.35 4.12
N ARG A 101 4.93 -20.36 3.53
CA ARG A 101 5.24 -19.07 4.15
C ARG A 101 4.52 -17.96 3.40
N THR A 102 3.96 -17.01 4.14
CA THR A 102 3.44 -15.76 3.58
C THR A 102 4.59 -14.77 3.40
N VAL A 103 4.68 -14.14 2.22
CA VAL A 103 5.55 -13.00 1.96
C VAL A 103 4.67 -11.80 1.63
N TYR A 104 4.71 -10.77 2.49
CA TYR A 104 3.96 -9.53 2.29
C TYR A 104 4.77 -8.56 1.43
N TYR A 105 4.11 -7.90 0.48
CA TYR A 105 4.73 -6.88 -0.35
C TYR A 105 3.81 -5.66 -0.48
N ALA A 106 4.42 -4.54 -0.87
CA ALA A 106 3.72 -3.38 -1.38
C ALA A 106 4.42 -2.94 -2.66
N VAL A 107 3.66 -2.57 -3.68
CA VAL A 107 4.19 -2.02 -4.93
C VAL A 107 3.65 -0.62 -5.12
N GLY A 108 4.48 0.29 -5.62
CA GLY A 108 4.08 1.66 -5.89
C GLY A 108 4.76 2.19 -7.15
N VAL A 109 4.01 2.94 -7.96
CA VAL A 109 4.58 3.64 -9.12
C VAL A 109 5.32 4.90 -8.70
N TYR A 110 6.21 5.36 -9.58
CA TYR A 110 6.73 6.73 -9.48
C TYR A 110 5.63 7.72 -9.86
N SER A 111 4.82 8.11 -8.89
CA SER A 111 3.65 8.98 -9.08
C SER A 111 4.06 10.40 -9.53
N GLU A 112 3.76 10.74 -10.78
CA GLU A 112 4.06 12.05 -11.37
C GLU A 112 3.15 12.41 -12.55
N ALA A 113 2.97 13.72 -12.75
CA ALA A 113 2.44 14.27 -14.00
C ALA A 113 3.61 14.82 -14.82
N SER A 114 3.85 14.26 -16.00
CA SER A 114 4.97 14.64 -16.87
C SER A 114 4.59 14.46 -18.34
N GLY A 115 4.94 15.43 -19.19
CA GLY A 115 4.73 15.32 -20.64
C GLY A 115 3.26 15.20 -21.06
N GLY A 116 2.31 15.69 -20.25
CA GLY A 116 0.88 15.57 -20.52
C GLY A 116 0.26 14.23 -20.09
N GLN A 117 1.03 13.34 -19.48
CA GLN A 117 0.57 12.07 -18.93
C GLN A 117 0.67 12.08 -17.41
N THR A 118 -0.33 11.53 -16.75
CA THR A 118 -0.33 11.25 -15.31
C THR A 118 -0.08 9.77 -15.10
N ASN A 119 0.80 9.45 -14.16
CA ASN A 119 1.02 8.11 -13.65
C ASN A 119 0.92 8.14 -12.12
N GLY A 120 0.12 7.25 -11.54
CA GLY A 120 -0.20 7.20 -10.12
C GLY A 120 -1.08 8.37 -9.64
N ILE A 121 -0.85 8.79 -8.41
CA ILE A 121 -1.61 9.86 -7.72
C ILE A 121 -0.67 11.04 -7.42
N PRO A 122 -0.39 11.94 -8.38
CA PRO A 122 0.55 13.03 -8.20
C PRO A 122 -0.07 14.24 -7.48
N VAL A 123 -0.25 14.15 -6.16
CA VAL A 123 -0.82 15.26 -5.34
C VAL A 123 0.19 16.38 -5.11
N PHE A 124 1.47 16.03 -4.92
CA PHE A 124 2.57 16.96 -4.73
C PHE A 124 3.27 17.25 -6.05
N ASN A 125 3.66 18.52 -6.24
CA ASN A 125 4.44 18.97 -7.42
C ASN A 125 5.89 18.45 -7.43
N VAL A 126 6.31 17.73 -6.40
CA VAL A 126 7.64 17.14 -6.29
C VAL A 126 7.48 15.62 -6.26
N PRO A 127 7.84 14.90 -7.34
CA PRO A 127 7.44 13.50 -7.51
C PRO A 127 7.85 12.53 -6.40
N TRP A 128 9.03 12.71 -5.81
CA TRP A 128 9.46 11.85 -4.69
C TRP A 128 8.50 11.92 -3.50
N LYS A 129 7.79 13.04 -3.31
CA LYS A 129 6.80 13.18 -2.24
C LYS A 129 5.59 12.29 -2.46
N ASN A 130 5.16 12.15 -3.72
CA ASN A 130 4.08 11.24 -4.06
C ASN A 130 4.49 9.79 -3.82
N VAL A 131 5.72 9.41 -4.19
CA VAL A 131 6.27 8.07 -3.89
C VAL A 131 6.24 7.78 -2.39
N VAL A 132 6.70 8.72 -1.58
CA VAL A 132 6.70 8.55 -0.12
C VAL A 132 5.27 8.46 0.43
N ALA A 133 4.34 9.27 -0.08
CA ALA A 133 2.94 9.23 0.35
C ALA A 133 2.23 7.93 -0.07
N THR A 134 2.49 7.42 -1.28
CA THR A 134 2.00 6.10 -1.74
C THR A 134 2.51 5.01 -0.79
N PHE A 135 3.82 4.88 -0.57
CA PHE A 135 4.30 3.84 0.36
C PHE A 135 3.89 4.06 1.81
N TYR A 136 3.60 5.30 2.21
CA TYR A 136 2.98 5.55 3.51
C TYR A 136 1.56 4.96 3.57
N HIS A 137 0.74 5.16 2.54
CA HIS A 137 -0.57 4.51 2.39
C HIS A 137 -0.41 2.98 2.45
N GLU A 138 0.33 2.38 1.51
CA GLU A 138 0.44 0.91 1.40
C GLU A 138 0.95 0.26 2.68
N LEU A 139 1.93 0.87 3.35
CA LEU A 139 2.45 0.30 4.59
C LEU A 139 1.44 0.39 5.74
N ASN A 140 0.56 1.38 5.76
CA ASN A 140 -0.46 1.48 6.80
C ASN A 140 -1.58 0.47 6.54
N GLU A 141 -1.99 0.32 5.29
CA GLU A 141 -2.97 -0.67 4.87
C GLU A 141 -2.48 -2.10 5.11
N ALA A 142 -1.27 -2.44 4.66
CA ALA A 142 -0.65 -3.73 4.94
C ALA A 142 -0.52 -4.05 6.45
N ARG A 143 -0.50 -3.04 7.34
CA ARG A 143 -0.52 -3.27 8.79
C ARG A 143 -1.92 -3.55 9.31
N THR A 144 -2.94 -2.90 8.75
CA THR A 144 -4.32 -3.03 9.19
C THR A 144 -5.06 -4.17 8.55
N ASP A 145 -4.74 -4.52 7.31
CA ASP A 145 -5.32 -5.61 6.51
C ASP A 145 -4.26 -6.36 5.67
N PRO A 146 -3.32 -7.06 6.32
CA PRO A 146 -2.19 -7.72 5.64
C PRO A 146 -2.61 -8.83 4.68
N ASP A 147 -3.74 -9.49 4.94
CA ASP A 147 -4.17 -10.71 4.24
C ASP A 147 -5.34 -10.46 3.28
N VAL A 148 -5.59 -9.21 2.89
CA VAL A 148 -6.71 -8.81 1.99
C VAL A 148 -6.74 -9.65 0.72
N GLU A 149 -5.57 -9.89 0.11
CA GLU A 149 -5.44 -10.68 -1.11
C GLU A 149 -5.92 -12.13 -0.93
N GLN A 150 -5.68 -12.73 0.24
CA GLN A 150 -6.19 -14.08 0.51
C GLN A 150 -7.71 -14.11 0.57
N VAL A 151 -8.36 -13.00 0.97
CA VAL A 151 -9.81 -12.89 1.00
C VAL A 151 -10.36 -12.69 -0.42
N ILE A 152 -9.73 -11.83 -1.22
CA ILE A 152 -10.05 -11.62 -2.64
C ILE A 152 -10.02 -12.95 -3.40
N GLN A 153 -9.03 -13.80 -3.10
CA GLN A 153 -8.89 -15.14 -3.68
C GLN A 153 -9.86 -16.21 -3.13
N GLY A 154 -10.92 -15.81 -2.41
CA GLY A 154 -11.95 -16.70 -1.89
C GLY A 154 -11.65 -17.28 -0.51
N GLY A 155 -10.68 -16.72 0.21
CA GLY A 155 -10.36 -17.07 1.59
C GLY A 155 -11.44 -16.63 2.59
N ARG A 156 -11.15 -16.80 3.88
CA ARG A 156 -12.10 -16.51 4.95
C ARG A 156 -12.19 -14.99 5.19
N PRO A 157 -13.39 -14.39 5.27
CA PRO A 157 -13.54 -12.97 5.62
C PRO A 157 -12.93 -12.57 6.97
N SER A 158 -12.65 -13.54 7.86
CA SER A 158 -11.94 -13.31 9.12
C SER A 158 -10.49 -12.89 8.97
N LEU A 159 -9.92 -13.01 7.76
CA LEU A 159 -8.59 -12.53 7.41
C LEU A 159 -8.60 -11.02 7.10
N LEU A 160 -9.77 -10.45 6.76
CA LEU A 160 -9.90 -9.00 6.62
C LEU A 160 -9.58 -8.33 7.95
N GLY A 161 -8.76 -7.32 7.81
CA GLY A 161 -8.31 -6.43 8.85
C GLY A 161 -9.33 -5.39 9.27
N TRP A 162 -8.90 -4.13 9.32
CA TRP A 162 -9.82 -3.01 9.47
C TRP A 162 -10.40 -2.63 8.10
N THR A 163 -11.73 -2.62 8.01
CA THR A 163 -12.45 -2.04 6.87
C THR A 163 -13.63 -1.19 7.35
N SER A 164 -14.04 -0.23 6.53
CA SER A 164 -15.22 0.62 6.70
C SER A 164 -16.50 -0.24 6.60
N ARG A 165 -17.66 0.33 6.93
CA ARG A 165 -18.95 -0.36 6.72
C ARG A 165 -19.28 -0.58 5.25
N GLN A 166 -18.68 0.21 4.36
CA GLN A 166 -18.81 0.10 2.91
C GLN A 166 -17.74 -0.83 2.31
N GLY A 167 -16.82 -1.35 3.14
CA GLY A 167 -15.79 -2.29 2.74
C GLY A 167 -14.46 -1.63 2.38
N GLU A 168 -14.28 -0.33 2.58
CA GLU A 168 -13.04 0.37 2.24
C GLU A 168 -11.97 0.18 3.31
N GLU A 169 -10.71 0.11 2.90
CA GLU A 169 -9.58 0.06 3.79
C GLU A 169 -9.33 1.41 4.51
N CYS A 170 -8.43 1.39 5.51
CA CYS A 170 -8.18 2.57 6.34
C CYS A 170 -7.48 3.71 5.59
N GLY A 171 -6.73 3.38 4.55
CA GLY A 171 -6.10 4.35 3.66
C GLY A 171 -7.02 4.73 2.51
N ASP A 172 -7.83 3.82 2.00
CA ASP A 172 -8.74 4.05 0.89
C ASP A 172 -9.87 5.02 1.17
N PHE A 173 -10.60 4.86 2.29
CA PHE A 173 -11.76 5.72 2.60
C PHE A 173 -11.41 7.22 2.52
N PRO A 174 -10.32 7.71 3.15
CA PRO A 174 -9.91 9.11 3.00
C PRO A 174 -9.65 9.57 1.56
N VAL A 175 -9.14 8.69 0.70
CA VAL A 175 -8.83 9.02 -0.70
C VAL A 175 -10.12 9.16 -1.50
N PHE A 176 -11.10 8.28 -1.29
CA PHE A 176 -12.41 8.34 -1.95
C PHE A 176 -13.23 9.57 -1.55
N GLU A 177 -13.19 9.94 -0.26
CA GLU A 177 -14.00 11.05 0.27
C GLU A 177 -13.38 12.43 0.02
N ALA A 178 -12.06 12.51 -0.19
CA ALA A 178 -11.37 13.79 -0.31
C ALA A 178 -11.47 14.40 -1.71
N ASN A 179 -12.08 15.58 -1.80
CA ASN A 179 -12.02 16.42 -2.99
C ASN A 179 -11.79 17.90 -2.59
N PRO A 180 -10.58 18.47 -2.76
CA PRO A 180 -9.40 17.89 -3.43
C PRO A 180 -8.59 16.91 -2.54
N LEU A 181 -7.78 16.04 -3.17
CA LEU A 181 -6.89 15.09 -2.47
C LEU A 181 -5.87 15.76 -1.54
N THR A 182 -5.54 17.04 -1.75
CA THR A 182 -4.66 17.82 -0.86
C THR A 182 -5.22 17.99 0.56
N LEU A 183 -6.49 17.67 0.79
CA LEU A 183 -7.07 17.63 2.13
C LEU A 183 -6.52 16.48 2.98
N VAL A 184 -6.16 15.35 2.35
CA VAL A 184 -5.70 14.14 3.05
C VAL A 184 -4.25 13.79 2.76
N PHE A 185 -3.68 14.24 1.64
CA PHE A 185 -2.25 14.15 1.39
C PHE A 185 -1.55 15.44 1.82
N GLN A 186 -0.80 15.38 2.92
CA GLN A 186 -0.16 16.56 3.52
C GLN A 186 1.28 16.29 3.93
N GLU A 187 2.07 17.35 4.04
CA GLU A 187 3.37 17.30 4.71
C GLU A 187 3.22 17.55 6.20
N VAL A 188 3.73 16.62 7.01
CA VAL A 188 3.63 16.69 8.47
C VAL A 188 5.02 16.75 9.12
N PRO A 189 5.17 17.45 10.25
CA PRO A 189 6.40 17.42 11.02
C PRO A 189 6.75 16.00 11.48
N VAL A 190 8.05 15.64 11.46
CA VAL A 190 8.54 14.36 11.98
C VAL A 190 9.45 14.56 13.18
N ALA A 191 9.51 13.57 14.08
CA ALA A 191 10.22 13.68 15.36
C ALA A 191 11.73 13.98 15.23
N GLY A 192 12.35 13.58 14.12
CA GLY A 192 13.75 13.87 13.80
C GLY A 192 14.00 15.28 13.22
N GLY A 193 12.96 16.11 13.10
CA GLY A 193 13.00 17.40 12.41
C GLY A 193 12.64 17.31 10.93
N GLY A 194 12.23 18.43 10.34
CA GLY A 194 11.74 18.50 8.95
C GLY A 194 10.31 18.01 8.79
N THR A 195 9.92 17.75 7.54
CA THR A 195 8.58 17.27 7.17
C THR A 195 8.66 15.99 6.34
N ALA A 196 7.60 15.19 6.40
CA ALA A 196 7.39 14.06 5.50
C ALA A 196 5.99 14.14 4.87
N PRO A 197 5.83 13.83 3.57
CA PRO A 197 4.53 13.68 2.95
C PRO A 197 3.88 12.39 3.45
N VAL A 198 2.63 12.51 3.88
CA VAL A 198 1.83 11.40 4.40
C VAL A 198 0.42 11.51 3.84
N GLN A 199 -0.32 10.41 3.92
CA GLN A 199 -1.75 10.40 3.74
C GLN A 199 -2.44 10.23 5.10
N PHE A 200 -3.40 11.09 5.40
CA PHE A 200 -4.25 10.96 6.58
C PHE A 200 -5.12 9.73 6.42
N GLN A 201 -4.96 8.80 7.36
CA GLN A 201 -5.69 7.54 7.41
C GLN A 201 -7.03 7.77 8.12
N TYR A 202 -7.98 6.85 7.94
CA TYR A 202 -9.19 6.85 8.77
C TYR A 202 -8.83 6.79 10.25
N SER A 203 -9.68 7.39 11.08
CA SER A 203 -9.57 7.32 12.53
C SER A 203 -10.93 7.04 13.15
N ASN A 204 -10.95 6.02 14.01
CA ASN A 204 -12.13 5.65 14.80
C ASN A 204 -12.52 6.73 15.83
N TYR A 205 -11.64 7.70 16.11
CA TYR A 205 -11.89 8.76 17.10
C TYR A 205 -12.62 9.96 16.51
N VAL A 206 -12.26 10.36 15.28
CA VAL A 206 -12.93 11.46 14.57
C VAL A 206 -13.91 10.97 13.51
N HIS A 207 -13.98 9.65 13.29
CA HIS A 207 -14.81 8.99 12.28
C HIS A 207 -14.57 9.53 10.85
N GLY A 208 -13.30 9.77 10.53
CA GLY A 208 -12.87 10.31 9.24
C GLY A 208 -11.35 10.42 9.16
N PRO A 209 -10.81 11.10 8.12
CA PRO A 209 -9.37 11.28 7.97
C PRO A 209 -8.77 12.09 9.12
N GLU A 210 -7.70 11.56 9.74
CA GLU A 210 -6.99 12.24 10.83
C GLU A 210 -5.47 12.19 10.60
N GLY A 211 -4.84 13.36 10.64
CA GLY A 211 -3.38 13.48 10.65
C GLY A 211 -2.77 13.23 12.03
N PRO A 212 -1.45 13.40 12.17
CA PRO A 212 -0.79 13.39 13.46
C PRO A 212 -1.36 14.46 14.40
N ILE A 213 -1.66 14.08 15.64
CA ILE A 213 -2.14 14.96 16.70
C ILE A 213 -1.11 15.03 17.84
N PRO A 214 -1.04 16.14 18.62
CA PRO A 214 -0.03 16.32 19.67
C PRO A 214 -0.04 15.22 20.75
N THR A 215 -1.22 14.68 21.05
CA THR A 215 -1.39 13.55 21.97
C THR A 215 -2.00 12.39 21.19
N PRO A 216 -1.20 11.39 20.78
CA PRO A 216 -1.70 10.27 19.99
C PRO A 216 -2.84 9.54 20.69
N ASN A 217 -3.85 9.16 19.91
CA ASN A 217 -4.94 8.33 20.37
C ASN A 217 -4.42 6.99 20.96
N PRO A 218 -4.98 6.51 22.08
CA PRO A 218 -4.46 5.33 22.75
C PRO A 218 -4.64 4.07 21.90
N PRO A 219 -3.78 3.05 22.08
CA PRO A 219 -3.95 1.74 21.48
C PRO A 219 -5.32 1.14 21.80
N SER A 220 -5.85 0.32 20.89
CA SER A 220 -7.11 -0.35 21.17
C SER A 220 -6.93 -1.39 22.29
N LYS A 221 -7.88 -1.40 23.23
CA LYS A 221 -7.92 -2.41 24.31
C LYS A 221 -8.26 -3.82 23.79
N ASN A 222 -8.88 -3.90 22.62
CA ASN A 222 -9.22 -5.13 21.90
C ASN A 222 -8.50 -5.13 20.55
N ARG A 223 -8.12 -6.27 19.95
CA ARG A 223 -7.72 -6.23 18.52
C ARG A 223 -8.88 -5.63 17.73
N GLY A 224 -8.63 -4.53 17.02
CA GLY A 224 -9.66 -3.73 16.37
C GLY A 224 -10.24 -4.46 15.16
N GLN A 225 -11.02 -5.51 15.38
CA GLN A 225 -11.99 -5.96 14.39
C GLN A 225 -13.21 -5.05 14.57
N HIS A 226 -13.48 -4.18 13.60
CA HIS A 226 -14.84 -3.68 13.50
C HIS A 226 -15.76 -4.88 13.20
N ARG A 227 -16.89 -4.90 13.91
CA ARG A 227 -17.87 -5.98 13.93
C ARG A 227 -18.28 -6.39 12.51
N LYS A 228 -18.25 -7.71 12.31
CA LYS A 228 -18.96 -8.52 11.30
C LYS A 228 -20.12 -7.78 10.63
N ILE A 229 -20.11 -7.79 9.31
CA ILE A 229 -21.30 -7.72 8.46
C ILE A 229 -22.30 -8.75 9.02
N GLN A 230 -23.49 -8.28 9.43
CA GLN A 230 -24.66 -9.13 9.63
C GLN A 230 -25.28 -9.44 8.28
#